data_AF-A0A3N9NNB7-F1
#
_entry.id   AF-A0A3N9NNB7-F1
#
_cell.length_a   1.000
_cell.length_b   1.000
_cell.length_c   1.000
_cell.angle_alpha   90.00
_cell.angle_beta   90.00
_cell.angle_gamma   90.00
#
_symmetry.space_group_name_H-M   'P 1'
#
loop_
_entity.id
_entity.type
_entity.pdbx_description
1 polymer ?
#
loop_
_entity_poly.entity_id
_entity_poly.type
_entity_poly.pdbx_seq_one_letter_code
_entity_poly.pdbx_strand_id
1 'polypeptide(L)'
;MRRRTRSGELMAFSLSELAYVLLFLAVGALVFLYNQFGISQQEIAMLKTEVNFLNEILAEKENGVVPCWRRPEAVIPEIVGDIIIHSSREYTIVHRESGAEENFTVKPEDKESYVTARLLAIFAEERAYAKEKKCYIRMKVTNETNDFSLYRDMGQILRKIGVVLVNE
;
A
#
# COMPACT_ATOMS: atom_id res chain seq x y z
N MET A 1 -23.86 -60.41 -70.11
CA MET A 1 -23.51 -60.52 -68.67
C MET A 1 -22.43 -59.49 -68.33
N ARG A 2 -22.76 -58.46 -67.56
CA ARG A 2 -21.78 -57.54 -66.94
C ARG A 2 -22.14 -57.38 -65.47
N ARG A 3 -21.45 -58.13 -64.60
CA ARG A 3 -21.41 -57.85 -63.16
C ARG A 3 -20.41 -56.71 -62.94
N ARG A 4 -20.90 -55.48 -62.79
CA ARG A 4 -20.12 -54.34 -62.27
C ARG A 4 -21.06 -53.38 -61.56
N THR A 5 -21.24 -53.57 -60.26
CA THR A 5 -21.80 -52.54 -59.34
C THR A 5 -21.49 -52.81 -57.86
N ARG A 6 -21.11 -54.04 -57.47
CA ARG A 6 -20.90 -54.35 -56.04
C ARG A 6 -19.63 -53.78 -55.38
N SER A 7 -18.66 -53.28 -56.14
CA SER A 7 -17.37 -52.82 -55.58
C SER A 7 -17.36 -51.36 -55.12
N GLY A 8 -18.28 -50.52 -55.63
CA GLY A 8 -18.34 -49.09 -55.28
C GLY A 8 -19.04 -48.82 -53.96
N GLU A 9 -20.10 -49.59 -53.65
CA GLU A 9 -20.87 -49.44 -52.41
C GLU A 9 -20.07 -49.87 -51.17
N LEU A 10 -19.25 -50.91 -51.26
CA LEU A 10 -18.38 -51.38 -50.17
C LEU A 10 -17.27 -50.37 -49.83
N MET A 11 -16.70 -49.69 -50.84
CA MET A 11 -15.72 -48.61 -50.60
C MET A 11 -16.38 -47.34 -50.04
N ALA A 12 -17.61 -47.03 -50.47
CA ALA A 12 -18.36 -45.89 -49.93
C ALA A 12 -18.77 -46.10 -48.47
N PHE A 13 -19.14 -47.33 -48.08
CA PHE A 13 -19.42 -47.69 -46.69
C PHE A 13 -18.16 -47.61 -45.82
N SER A 14 -17.00 -48.06 -46.29
CA SER A 14 -15.76 -47.95 -45.50
C SER A 14 -15.25 -46.51 -45.36
N LEU A 15 -15.45 -45.67 -46.38
CA LEU A 15 -15.13 -44.24 -46.32
C LEU A 15 -16.07 -43.47 -45.40
N SER A 16 -17.36 -43.80 -45.40
CA SER A 16 -18.34 -43.15 -44.53
C SER A 16 -18.13 -43.53 -43.07
N GLU A 17 -17.82 -44.81 -42.77
CA GLU A 17 -17.44 -45.25 -41.42
C GLU A 17 -16.19 -44.52 -40.91
N LEU A 18 -15.16 -44.37 -41.76
CA LEU A 18 -13.93 -43.66 -41.40
C LEU A 18 -14.19 -42.15 -41.20
N ALA A 19 -15.05 -41.55 -42.01
CA ALA A 19 -15.50 -40.17 -41.83
C ALA A 19 -16.26 -39.97 -40.51
N TYR A 20 -17.11 -40.92 -40.12
CA TYR A 20 -17.81 -40.88 -38.83
C TYR A 20 -16.85 -41.00 -37.65
N VAL A 21 -15.86 -41.88 -37.71
CA VAL A 21 -14.83 -42.01 -36.68
C VAL A 21 -14.01 -40.73 -36.56
N LEU A 22 -13.61 -40.13 -37.68
CA LEU A 22 -12.89 -38.85 -37.70
C LEU A 22 -13.75 -37.71 -37.12
N LEU A 23 -15.05 -37.68 -37.43
CA LEU A 23 -15.95 -36.68 -36.92
C LEU A 23 -16.16 -36.83 -35.41
N PHE A 24 -16.28 -38.07 -34.90
CA PHE A 24 -16.33 -38.34 -33.47
C PHE A 24 -15.05 -37.91 -32.74
N LEU A 25 -13.88 -38.19 -33.33
CA LEU A 25 -12.59 -37.73 -32.78
C LEU A 25 -12.48 -36.21 -32.78
N ALA A 26 -12.93 -35.54 -33.85
CA ALA A 26 -12.93 -34.10 -33.95
C ALA A 26 -13.86 -33.45 -32.92
N VAL A 27 -15.07 -33.99 -32.72
CA VAL A 27 -16.01 -33.51 -31.69
C VAL A 27 -15.44 -33.75 -30.29
N GLY A 28 -14.83 -34.91 -30.04
CA GLY A 28 -14.17 -35.21 -28.77
C GLY A 28 -13.03 -34.24 -28.45
N ALA A 29 -12.17 -33.95 -29.44
CA ALA A 29 -11.10 -32.97 -29.31
C ALA A 29 -11.63 -31.55 -29.06
N LEU A 30 -12.74 -31.18 -29.71
CA LEU A 30 -13.36 -29.87 -29.57
C LEU A 30 -13.97 -29.68 -28.17
N VAL A 31 -14.64 -30.70 -27.63
CA VAL A 31 -15.15 -30.69 -26.25
C VAL A 31 -14.01 -30.60 -25.22
N PHE A 32 -12.92 -31.35 -25.44
CA PHE A 32 -11.74 -31.29 -24.58
C PHE A 32 -11.12 -29.89 -24.55
N LEU A 33 -10.90 -29.28 -25.73
CA LEU A 33 -10.36 -27.92 -25.85
C LEU A 33 -11.29 -26.87 -25.23
N TYR A 34 -12.60 -27.02 -25.39
CA TYR A 34 -13.58 -26.09 -24.80
C TYR A 34 -13.55 -26.13 -23.27
N ASN A 35 -13.48 -27.31 -22.65
CA ASN A 35 -13.34 -27.44 -21.20
C ASN A 35 -12.03 -26.86 -20.69
N GLN A 36 -10.92 -27.11 -21.40
CA GLN A 36 -9.62 -26.55 -21.02
C GLN A 36 -9.62 -25.01 -21.09
N PHE A 37 -10.26 -24.45 -22.11
CA PHE A 37 -10.43 -23.00 -22.23
C PHE A 37 -11.27 -22.41 -21.09
N GLY A 38 -12.34 -23.11 -20.67
CA GLY A 38 -13.15 -22.72 -19.51
C GLY A 38 -12.37 -22.68 -18.20
N ILE A 39 -11.48 -23.65 -17.96
CA ILE A 39 -10.61 -23.69 -16.77
C ILE A 39 -9.62 -22.53 -16.80
N SER A 40 -8.95 -22.31 -17.92
CA SER A 40 -8.00 -21.19 -18.06
C SER A 40 -8.67 -19.81 -17.91
N GLN A 41 -9.93 -19.66 -18.34
CA GLN A 41 -10.71 -18.44 -18.12
C GLN A 41 -10.97 -18.18 -16.62
N GLN A 42 -11.25 -19.23 -15.84
CA GLN A 42 -11.43 -19.11 -14.39
C GLN A 42 -10.13 -18.73 -13.68
N GLU A 43 -9.00 -19.33 -14.07
CA GLU A 43 -7.69 -18.96 -13.54
C GLU A 43 -7.32 -17.50 -13.85
N ILE A 44 -7.57 -17.05 -15.10
CA ILE A 44 -7.35 -15.65 -15.49
C ILE A 44 -8.26 -14.70 -14.70
N ALA A 45 -9.51 -15.09 -14.42
CA ALA A 45 -10.42 -14.28 -13.61
C ALA A 45 -9.93 -14.15 -12.16
N MET A 46 -9.47 -15.25 -11.53
CA MET A 46 -8.86 -15.22 -10.19
C MET A 46 -7.60 -14.36 -10.15
N LEU A 47 -6.70 -14.54 -11.13
CA LEU A 47 -5.47 -13.75 -11.23
C LEU A 47 -5.77 -12.26 -11.41
N LYS A 48 -6.79 -11.90 -12.20
CA LYS A 48 -7.23 -10.50 -12.34
C LYS A 48 -7.79 -9.92 -11.04
N THR A 49 -8.57 -10.69 -10.27
CA THR A 49 -9.04 -10.23 -8.96
C THR A 49 -7.90 -10.03 -7.98
N GLU A 50 -6.90 -10.90 -7.99
CA GLU A 50 -5.73 -10.78 -7.12
C GLU A 50 -4.84 -9.59 -7.52
N VAL A 51 -4.63 -9.37 -8.82
CA VAL A 51 -3.92 -8.18 -9.32
C VAL A 51 -4.66 -6.89 -8.97
N ASN A 52 -5.99 -6.87 -9.07
CA ASN A 52 -6.77 -5.69 -8.67
C ASN A 52 -6.68 -5.44 -7.16
N PHE A 53 -6.76 -6.49 -6.33
CA PHE A 53 -6.57 -6.38 -4.89
C PHE A 53 -5.15 -5.88 -4.53
N LEU A 54 -4.12 -6.38 -5.20
CA LEU A 54 -2.74 -5.91 -5.06
C LEU A 54 -2.59 -4.44 -5.49
N ASN A 55 -3.26 -4.01 -6.55
CA ASN A 55 -3.27 -2.62 -7.00
C ASN A 55 -4.05 -1.70 -6.04
N GLU A 56 -5.15 -2.16 -5.45
CA GLU A 56 -5.85 -1.43 -4.38
C GLU A 56 -4.96 -1.28 -3.14
N ILE A 57 -4.29 -2.35 -2.71
CA ILE A 57 -3.29 -2.28 -1.62
C ILE A 57 -2.16 -1.32 -1.99
N LEU A 58 -1.63 -1.38 -3.21
CA LEU A 58 -0.56 -0.49 -3.67
C LEU A 58 -1.01 0.98 -3.72
N ALA A 59 -2.23 1.26 -4.17
CA ALA A 59 -2.81 2.61 -4.18
C ALA A 59 -3.06 3.13 -2.76
N GLU A 60 -3.49 2.28 -1.83
CA GLU A 60 -3.57 2.61 -0.40
C GLU A 60 -2.17 2.89 0.19
N LYS A 61 -1.13 2.18 -0.28
CA LYS A 61 0.27 2.36 0.14
C LYS A 61 0.99 3.52 -0.53
N GLU A 62 0.54 3.98 -1.70
CA GLU A 62 1.13 5.13 -2.40
C GLU A 62 0.95 6.44 -1.61
N ASN A 63 -0.12 6.51 -0.80
CA ASN A 63 -0.33 7.55 0.22
C ASN A 63 0.08 7.12 1.64
N GLY A 64 0.42 5.84 1.82
CA GLY A 64 0.86 5.24 3.07
C GLY A 64 2.36 5.34 3.23
N VAL A 65 2.84 6.41 3.87
CA VAL A 65 4.23 6.57 4.31
C VAL A 65 4.75 5.26 4.93
N VAL A 66 5.68 4.60 4.25
CA VAL A 66 6.26 3.34 4.72
C VAL A 66 7.14 3.66 5.94
N PRO A 67 6.96 3.02 7.10
CA PRO A 67 7.92 3.15 8.18
C PRO A 67 9.26 2.57 7.70
N CYS A 68 10.39 3.23 7.97
CA CYS A 68 11.73 2.74 7.64
C CYS A 68 12.14 1.50 8.44
N TRP A 69 11.41 0.41 8.29
CA TRP A 69 11.55 -0.77 9.12
C TRP A 69 11.15 -2.03 8.34
N ARG A 70 11.74 -2.23 7.16
CA ARG A 70 12.12 -3.59 6.74
C ARG A 70 13.57 -3.78 7.21
N ARG A 71 13.71 -4.25 8.47
CA ARG A 71 14.97 -4.43 9.22
C ARG A 71 15.91 -5.42 8.53
N PRO A 72 17.23 -5.27 8.78
CA PRO A 72 17.87 -6.19 9.72
C PRO A 72 18.69 -5.44 10.80
N GLU A 73 18.51 -5.82 12.06
CA GLU A 73 19.41 -5.57 13.21
C GLU A 73 19.42 -4.25 14.05
N ALA A 74 18.81 -3.11 13.66
CA ALA A 74 19.10 -1.83 14.37
C ALA A 74 18.01 -1.24 15.32
N VAL A 75 18.50 -0.42 16.26
CA VAL A 75 17.89 0.29 17.41
C VAL A 75 16.78 1.27 17.00
N ILE A 76 15.69 1.34 17.77
CA ILE A 76 14.60 2.32 17.61
C ILE A 76 15.20 3.73 17.41
N PRO A 77 14.78 4.53 16.40
CA PRO A 77 15.41 5.83 16.13
C PRO A 77 15.27 6.72 17.35
N GLU A 78 16.30 7.49 17.69
CA GLU A 78 16.22 8.37 18.85
C GLU A 78 15.11 9.43 18.67
N ILE A 79 14.54 9.85 19.79
CA ILE A 79 13.55 10.93 19.81
C ILE A 79 14.33 12.22 19.55
N VAL A 80 13.98 12.92 18.47
CA VAL A 80 14.71 14.11 18.03
C VAL A 80 14.36 15.33 18.88
N GLY A 81 13.14 15.38 19.41
CA GLY A 81 12.73 16.46 20.28
C GLY A 81 11.43 16.18 21.03
N ASP A 82 11.20 17.02 22.03
CA ASP A 82 10.05 16.94 22.92
C ASP A 82 9.23 18.24 22.79
N ILE A 83 7.90 18.12 22.69
CA ILE A 83 6.98 19.27 22.72
C ILE A 83 6.23 19.23 24.03
N ILE A 84 6.38 20.27 24.84
CA ILE A 84 5.68 20.41 26.11
C ILE A 84 4.53 21.40 25.93
N ILE A 85 3.33 20.99 26.31
CA ILE A 85 2.12 21.82 26.27
C ILE A 85 1.84 22.31 27.68
N HIS A 86 2.09 23.59 27.94
CA HIS A 86 1.83 24.22 29.23
C HIS A 86 0.39 24.76 29.33
N SER A 87 -0.16 25.22 28.20
CA SER A 87 -1.56 25.67 28.13
C SER A 87 -2.10 25.58 26.70
N SER A 88 -3.35 26.01 26.47
CA SER A 88 -3.91 26.08 25.11
C SER A 88 -3.16 27.03 24.18
N ARG A 89 -2.34 27.94 24.73
CA ARG A 89 -1.60 28.97 23.98
C ARG A 89 -0.09 28.89 24.16
N GLU A 90 0.41 28.16 25.15
CA GLU A 90 1.81 28.16 25.53
C GLU A 90 2.43 26.79 25.34
N TYR A 91 3.54 26.77 24.61
CA TYR A 91 4.23 25.56 24.18
C TYR A 91 5.74 25.76 24.29
N THR A 92 6.42 24.66 24.57
CA THR A 92 7.88 24.58 24.56
C THR A 92 8.31 23.47 23.62
N ILE A 93 9.27 23.77 22.74
CA ILE A 93 9.92 22.78 21.89
C ILE A 93 11.34 22.60 22.38
N VAL A 94 11.71 21.35 22.68
CA VAL A 94 13.04 20.95 23.10
C VAL A 94 13.69 20.15 21.97
N HIS A 95 14.84 20.61 21.50
CA HIS A 95 15.69 19.89 20.55
C HIS A 95 16.67 19.01 21.32
N ARG A 96 16.53 17.68 21.25
CA ARG A 96 17.25 16.78 22.15
C ARG A 96 18.75 16.73 21.88
N GLU A 97 19.17 16.78 20.62
CA GLU A 97 20.59 16.69 20.25
C GLU A 97 21.37 17.95 20.64
N SER A 98 20.75 19.13 20.54
CA SER A 98 21.40 20.41 20.83
C SER A 98 21.11 20.92 22.24
N GLY A 99 20.11 20.36 22.93
CA GLY A 99 19.59 20.88 24.20
C GLY A 99 18.93 22.25 24.07
N ALA A 100 18.63 22.71 22.84
CA ALA A 100 18.00 24.00 22.63
C ALA A 100 16.51 23.92 23.00
N GLU A 101 16.05 24.90 23.77
CA GLU A 101 14.65 25.04 24.16
C GLU A 101 14.09 26.34 23.59
N GLU A 102 12.93 26.26 22.95
CA GLU A 102 12.20 27.44 22.47
C GLU A 102 10.80 27.46 23.07
N ASN A 103 10.54 28.49 23.89
CA ASN A 103 9.24 28.76 24.48
C ASN A 103 8.51 29.79 23.63
N PHE A 104 7.25 29.52 23.30
CA PHE A 104 6.44 30.46 22.53
C PHE A 104 4.97 30.42 22.91
N THR A 105 4.33 31.56 22.68
CA THR A 105 2.89 31.73 22.84
C THR A 105 2.23 31.94 21.49
N VAL A 106 1.12 31.25 21.24
CA VAL A 106 0.39 31.30 19.99
C VAL A 106 -1.09 31.64 20.22
N LYS A 107 -1.66 32.41 19.29
CA LYS A 107 -3.10 32.65 19.28
C LYS A 107 -3.83 31.39 18.79
N PRO A 108 -5.02 31.05 19.33
CA PRO A 108 -5.74 29.85 18.91
C PRO A 108 -6.01 29.76 17.40
N GLU A 109 -6.28 30.90 16.77
CA GLU A 109 -6.58 31.03 15.33
C GLU A 109 -5.40 30.64 14.43
N ASP A 110 -4.18 30.93 14.87
CA ASP A 110 -2.94 30.70 14.12
C ASP A 110 -2.16 29.47 14.62
N LYS A 111 -2.74 28.67 15.53
CA LYS A 111 -2.04 27.58 16.22
C LYS A 111 -1.38 26.62 15.23
N GLU A 112 -2.15 26.09 14.27
CA GLU A 112 -1.63 25.08 13.33
C GLU A 112 -0.50 25.64 12.46
N SER A 113 -0.70 26.80 11.85
CA SER A 113 0.27 27.42 10.92
C SER A 113 1.55 27.83 11.64
N TYR A 114 1.43 28.44 12.82
CA TYR A 114 2.56 28.93 13.59
C TYR A 114 3.40 27.78 14.18
N VAL A 115 2.76 26.79 14.82
CA VAL A 115 3.45 25.62 15.37
C VAL A 115 4.15 24.85 14.25
N THR A 116 3.47 24.66 13.12
CA THR A 116 4.07 24.04 11.94
C THR A 116 5.30 24.79 11.47
N ALA A 117 5.22 26.11 11.26
CA ALA A 117 6.34 26.92 10.81
C ALA A 117 7.55 26.84 11.77
N ARG A 118 7.30 26.81 13.08
CA ARG A 118 8.35 26.66 14.10
C ARG A 118 9.00 25.30 14.06
N LEU A 119 8.23 24.22 14.03
CA LEU A 119 8.77 22.85 13.93
C LEU A 119 9.57 22.65 12.65
N LEU A 120 9.13 23.25 11.54
CA LEU A 120 9.84 23.20 10.27
C LEU A 120 11.19 23.93 10.32
N ALA A 121 11.28 25.02 11.09
CA ALA A 121 12.50 25.79 11.25
C ALA A 121 13.49 25.11 12.21
N ILE A 122 13.00 24.61 13.35
CA ILE A 122 13.85 23.99 14.39
C ILE A 122 14.44 22.67 13.88
N PHE A 123 13.63 21.82 13.23
CA PHE A 123 14.05 20.48 12.79
C PHE A 123 14.34 20.42 11.28
N ALA A 124 14.86 21.50 10.71
CA ALA A 124 15.07 21.61 9.26
C ALA A 124 16.10 20.57 8.75
N GLU A 125 17.18 20.36 9.51
CA GLU A 125 18.28 19.46 9.15
C GLU A 125 17.85 17.99 9.22
N GLU A 126 17.18 17.61 10.30
CA GLU A 126 16.67 16.25 10.52
C GLU A 126 15.59 15.91 9.50
N ARG A 127 14.78 16.91 9.08
CA ARG A 127 13.80 16.72 8.01
C ARG A 127 14.45 16.57 6.64
N ALA A 128 15.52 17.31 6.36
CA ALA A 128 16.28 17.13 5.14
C ALA A 128 16.90 15.72 5.08
N TYR A 129 17.53 15.29 6.18
CA TYR A 129 18.05 13.94 6.33
C TYR A 129 16.95 12.88 6.20
N ALA A 130 15.82 13.07 6.86
CA ALA A 130 14.71 12.15 6.81
C ALA A 130 14.11 12.03 5.41
N LYS A 131 14.01 13.13 4.68
CA LYS A 131 13.57 13.12 3.28
C LYS A 131 14.55 12.36 2.38
N GLU A 132 15.85 12.56 2.56
CA GLU A 132 16.89 11.87 1.77
C GLU A 132 16.88 10.37 2.02
N LYS A 133 16.79 9.96 3.30
CA LYS A 133 16.75 8.55 3.70
C LYS A 133 15.36 7.92 3.63
N LYS A 134 14.35 8.69 3.19
CA LYS A 134 12.93 8.32 3.13
C LYS A 134 12.36 7.83 4.48
N CYS A 135 12.76 8.46 5.58
CA CYS A 135 12.35 8.13 6.95
C CYS A 135 11.47 9.18 7.63
N TYR A 136 10.97 8.82 8.82
CA TYR A 136 10.17 9.69 9.67
C TYR A 136 10.96 10.11 10.91
N ILE A 137 10.64 11.29 11.42
CA ILE A 137 11.19 11.81 12.66
C ILE A 137 10.29 11.41 13.82
N ARG A 138 10.88 11.12 14.99
CA ARG A 138 10.15 10.79 16.22
C ARG A 138 10.19 11.96 17.17
N MET A 139 9.03 12.32 17.71
CA MET A 139 8.91 13.36 18.74
C MET A 139 8.00 12.91 19.87
N LYS A 140 8.34 13.31 21.09
CA LYS A 140 7.46 13.13 22.26
C LYS A 140 6.61 14.37 22.44
N VAL A 141 5.36 14.20 22.88
CA VAL A 141 4.52 15.31 23.33
C VAL A 141 4.19 15.08 24.79
N THR A 142 4.54 16.04 25.65
CA THR A 142 4.20 16.07 27.06
C THR A 142 3.08 17.08 27.26
N ASN A 143 1.94 16.62 27.77
CA ASN A 143 0.82 17.50 28.10
C ASN A 143 0.79 17.76 29.60
N GLU A 144 1.13 18.97 30.03
CA GLU A 144 1.08 19.38 31.44
C GLU A 144 -0.29 19.93 31.85
N THR A 145 -1.26 19.85 30.94
CA THR A 145 -2.64 20.27 31.19
C THR A 145 -3.55 19.07 31.48
N ASN A 146 -4.74 19.34 32.03
CA ASN A 146 -5.80 18.34 32.18
C ASN A 146 -6.61 18.10 30.89
N ASP A 147 -6.29 18.81 29.80
CA ASP A 147 -7.06 18.76 28.56
C ASP A 147 -6.40 17.86 27.52
N PHE A 148 -6.95 16.65 27.36
CA PHE A 148 -6.47 15.68 26.38
C PHE A 148 -6.65 16.14 24.93
N SER A 149 -7.56 17.07 24.65
CA SER A 149 -7.78 17.58 23.29
C SER A 149 -6.53 18.26 22.74
N LEU A 150 -5.77 18.96 23.59
CA LEU A 150 -4.54 19.64 23.20
C LEU A 150 -3.45 18.68 22.71
N TYR A 151 -3.34 17.51 23.35
CA TYR A 151 -2.44 16.44 22.93
C TYR A 151 -2.84 15.88 21.56
N ARG A 152 -4.14 15.59 21.37
CA ARG A 152 -4.67 15.07 20.10
C ARG A 152 -4.46 16.07 18.96
N ASP A 153 -4.75 17.35 19.20
CA ASP A 153 -4.57 18.42 18.22
C ASP A 153 -3.09 18.54 17.81
N MET A 154 -2.17 18.48 18.77
CA MET A 154 -0.73 18.48 18.49
C MET A 154 -0.33 17.27 17.65
N GLY A 155 -0.84 16.07 17.98
CA GLY A 155 -0.62 14.86 17.18
C GLY A 155 -1.09 14.99 15.73
N GLN A 156 -2.19 15.71 15.48
CA GLN A 156 -2.66 15.98 14.12
C GLN A 156 -1.71 16.92 13.36
N ILE A 157 -1.20 17.97 14.02
CA ILE A 157 -0.21 18.89 13.43
C ILE A 157 1.06 18.12 13.07
N LEU A 158 1.60 17.32 13.99
CA LEU A 158 2.79 16.50 13.76
C LEU A 158 2.63 15.52 12.60
N ARG A 159 1.46 14.87 12.50
CA ARG A 159 1.18 13.93 11.42
C ARG A 159 1.19 14.61 10.05
N LYS A 160 0.65 15.83 9.93
CA LYS A 160 0.63 16.59 8.67
C LYS A 160 2.05 16.92 8.16
N ILE A 161 3.00 17.13 9.06
CA ILE A 161 4.39 17.46 8.71
C ILE A 161 5.30 16.24 8.51
N GLY A 162 4.77 15.02 8.67
CA GLY A 162 5.51 13.77 8.53
C GLY A 162 6.28 13.35 9.78
N VAL A 163 5.90 13.85 10.95
CA VAL A 163 6.50 13.50 12.25
C VAL A 163 5.62 12.47 12.95
N VAL A 164 6.26 11.44 13.52
CA VAL A 164 5.60 10.39 14.29
C VAL A 164 5.66 10.74 15.78
N LEU A 165 4.48 10.81 16.37
CA LEU A 165 4.29 10.95 17.81
C LEU A 165 4.61 9.63 18.52
N VAL A 166 5.43 9.69 19.56
CA VAL A 166 5.76 8.54 20.41
C VAL A 166 5.31 8.78 21.84
N ASN A 167 4.83 7.71 22.48
CA ASN A 167 4.45 7.71 23.89
C ASN A 167 5.34 6.68 24.60
N GLU A 168 6.48 7.13 25.12
CA GLU A 168 7.46 6.35 25.89
C GLU A 168 7.57 6.89 27.32
#